data_AF-A0A2X4W8X4-F1
#
_entry.id   AF-A0A2X4W8X4-F1
#
_cell.length_a   1.000
_cell.length_b   1.000
_cell.length_c   1.000
_cell.angle_alpha   90.00
_cell.angle_beta   90.00
_cell.angle_gamma   90.00
#
_symmetry.space_group_name_H-M   'P 1'
#
loop_
_entity.id
_entity.type
_entity.pdbx_description
1 polymer ?
#
loop_
_entity_poly.entity_id
_entity_poly.type
_entity_poly.pdbx_seq_one_letter_code
_entity_poly.pdbx_strand_id
1 'polypeptide(L)'
;MANGIQYVRTHVDVSDPTLTALKAMLEVKQEVAPWVDMQIVAFPQEGILSYPNGEALLEEALRLGPTLLGAIPHFEFTREYGVESLHKIFAPGTEIRQADRCPL
;
A
#
# COMPACT_ATOMS: atom_id res chain seq x y z
N MET A 1 -17.07 6.71 -14.77
CA MET A 1 -16.42 7.61 -15.75
C MET A 1 -17.13 8.96 -15.95
N ALA A 2 -18.33 9.18 -15.38
CA ALA A 2 -19.17 10.36 -15.67
C ALA A 2 -18.52 11.74 -15.44
N ASN A 3 -17.45 11.81 -14.64
CA ASN A 3 -16.74 13.05 -14.32
C ASN A 3 -15.34 13.16 -14.95
N GLY A 4 -14.97 12.27 -15.88
CA GLY A 4 -13.71 12.36 -16.62
C GLY A 4 -12.44 11.99 -15.83
N ILE A 5 -12.54 11.43 -14.62
CA ILE A 5 -11.38 11.00 -13.82
C ILE A 5 -10.77 9.74 -14.46
N GLN A 6 -9.50 9.85 -14.86
CA GLN A 6 -8.73 8.76 -15.47
C GLN A 6 -7.51 8.33 -14.66
N TYR A 7 -7.14 9.07 -13.61
CA TYR A 7 -5.98 8.78 -12.77
C TYR A 7 -6.40 8.76 -11.31
N VAL A 8 -6.20 7.63 -10.65
CA VAL A 8 -6.61 7.42 -9.26
C VAL A 8 -5.44 6.86 -8.47
N ARG A 9 -5.20 7.41 -7.28
CA ARG A 9 -4.37 6.81 -6.26
C ARG A 9 -5.22 6.49 -5.05
N THR A 10 -5.21 5.25 -4.61
CA THR A 10 -5.98 4.79 -3.46
C THR A 10 -5.07 4.17 -2.41
N HIS A 11 -5.41 4.39 -1.15
CA HIS A 11 -4.78 3.72 -0.01
C HIS A 11 -5.61 2.51 0.35
N VAL A 12 -4.95 1.38 0.55
CA VAL A 12 -5.60 0.13 0.96
C VAL A 12 -5.00 -0.30 2.28
N ASP A 13 -5.87 -0.53 3.26
CA ASP A 13 -5.46 -1.00 4.56
C ASP A 13 -4.80 -2.39 4.47
N VAL A 14 -3.60 -2.51 5.02
CA VAL A 14 -2.84 -3.76 5.12
C VAL A 14 -2.66 -4.24 6.55
N SER A 15 -3.28 -3.58 7.53
CA SER A 15 -3.40 -4.04 8.92
C SER A 15 -4.48 -5.15 9.05
N ASP A 16 -4.43 -6.13 8.13
CA ASP A 16 -5.34 -7.28 8.03
C ASP A 16 -4.51 -8.55 7.75
N PRO A 17 -4.57 -9.58 8.62
CA PRO A 17 -3.85 -10.85 8.43
C PRO A 17 -4.12 -11.56 7.10
N THR A 18 -5.28 -11.31 6.48
CA THR A 18 -5.67 -11.95 5.23
C THR A 18 -5.35 -11.11 4.00
N LEU A 19 -5.02 -9.83 4.18
CA LEU A 19 -4.82 -8.83 3.12
C LEU A 19 -5.97 -8.84 2.10
N THR A 20 -7.20 -9.04 2.57
CA THR A 20 -8.37 -9.26 1.71
C THR A 20 -8.64 -8.03 0.84
N ALA A 21 -8.60 -6.84 1.44
CA ALA A 21 -8.81 -5.60 0.72
C ALA A 21 -7.74 -5.35 -0.35
N LEU A 22 -6.47 -5.65 -0.06
CA LEU A 22 -5.38 -5.49 -1.02
C LEU A 22 -5.55 -6.41 -2.23
N LYS A 23 -5.85 -7.69 -2.00
CA LYS A 23 -6.09 -8.66 -3.07
C LYS A 23 -7.26 -8.25 -3.96
N ALA A 24 -8.39 -7.87 -3.35
CA ALA A 24 -9.56 -7.40 -4.08
C ALA A 24 -9.24 -6.14 -4.91
N MET A 25 -8.50 -5.18 -4.35
CA MET A 25 -8.15 -3.96 -5.08
C MET A 25 -7.16 -4.19 -6.23
N LEU A 26 -6.27 -5.18 -6.11
CA LEU A 26 -5.40 -5.59 -7.21
C LEU A 26 -6.21 -6.18 -8.39
N GLU A 27 -7.24 -6.97 -8.11
CA GLU A 27 -8.18 -7.46 -9.13
C GLU A 27 -8.96 -6.31 -9.77
N VAL A 28 -9.52 -5.41 -8.95
CA VAL A 28 -10.23 -4.21 -9.43
C VAL A 28 -9.32 -3.36 -10.33
N LYS A 29 -8.06 -3.16 -9.96
CA LYS A 29 -7.09 -2.44 -10.78
C LYS A 29 -6.96 -3.05 -12.19
N GLN A 30 -6.97 -4.37 -12.31
CA GLN A 30 -6.93 -5.04 -13.62
C GLN A 30 -8.23 -4.85 -14.40
N GLU A 31 -9.38 -5.00 -13.73
CA GLU A 31 -10.70 -4.84 -14.36
C GLU A 31 -10.91 -3.42 -14.90
N VAL A 32 -10.45 -2.40 -14.18
CA VAL A 32 -10.67 -0.99 -14.55
C VAL A 32 -9.59 -0.39 -15.44
N ALA A 33 -8.50 -1.13 -15.71
CA ALA A 33 -7.37 -0.67 -16.52
C ALA A 33 -7.73 -0.06 -17.89
N PRO A 34 -8.78 -0.52 -18.61
CA PRO A 34 -9.20 0.10 -19.87
C PRO A 34 -9.70 1.55 -19.73
N TRP A 35 -10.00 1.99 -18.51
CA TRP A 35 -10.71 3.24 -18.23
C TRP A 35 -9.97 4.16 -17.26
N VAL A 36 -9.22 3.60 -16.32
CA VAL A 36 -8.57 4.33 -15.23
C VAL A 36 -7.17 3.74 -14.97
N ASP A 37 -6.16 4.61 -14.94
CA ASP A 37 -4.85 4.30 -14.36
C ASP A 37 -4.94 4.38 -12.83
N MET A 38 -4.79 3.23 -12.17
CA MET A 38 -4.89 3.11 -10.73
C MET A 38 -3.54 2.78 -10.08
N GLN A 39 -3.15 3.61 -9.11
CA GLN A 39 -2.05 3.35 -8.20
C GLN A 39 -2.60 2.91 -6.84
N ILE A 40 -2.09 1.78 -6.35
CA ILE A 40 -2.46 1.23 -5.04
C ILE A 40 -1.30 1.47 -4.08
N VAL A 41 -1.60 2.13 -2.96
CA VAL A 41 -0.70 2.34 -1.82
C VAL A 41 -1.04 1.30 -0.75
N ALA A 42 -0.11 0.41 -0.43
CA ALA A 42 -0.22 -0.44 0.75
C ALA A 42 -0.06 0.44 2.00
N PHE A 43 -1.12 0.56 2.80
CA PHE A 43 -1.21 1.52 3.89
C PHE A 43 -1.45 0.81 5.23
N PRO A 44 -0.48 0.79 6.16
CA PRO A 44 -0.63 0.15 7.46
C PRO A 44 -1.47 1.06 8.38
N GLN A 45 -2.80 0.99 8.27
CA GLN A 45 -3.71 1.97 8.88
C GLN A 45 -3.64 1.95 10.42
N GLU A 46 -3.35 0.79 11.02
CA GLU A 46 -3.19 0.63 12.47
C GLU A 46 -1.73 0.76 12.95
N GLY A 47 -0.82 1.20 12.07
CA GLY A 47 0.61 1.35 12.37
C GLY A 47 1.45 0.12 12.02
N ILE A 48 2.72 0.35 11.71
CA ILE A 48 3.69 -0.69 11.36
C ILE A 48 4.17 -1.41 12.62
N LEU A 49 4.46 -0.64 13.67
CA LEU A 49 5.00 -1.14 14.94
C LEU A 49 3.94 -1.32 16.02
N SER A 50 2.75 -0.76 15.79
CA SER A 50 1.64 -0.73 16.76
C SER A 50 0.56 -1.78 16.48
N TYR A 51 0.63 -2.45 15.33
CA TYR A 51 -0.26 -3.57 14.98
C TYR A 51 0.46 -4.93 15.13
N PRO A 52 -0.20 -5.97 15.66
CA PRO A 52 0.38 -7.31 15.72
C PRO A 52 0.84 -7.80 14.34
N ASN A 53 2.13 -8.14 14.21
CA ASN A 53 2.77 -8.55 12.95
C ASN A 53 2.73 -7.49 11.83
N GLY A 54 2.57 -6.19 12.14
CA GLY A 54 2.45 -5.13 11.14
C GLY A 54 3.59 -5.09 10.11
N GLU A 55 4.84 -5.26 10.55
CA GLU A 55 5.99 -5.35 9.64
C GLU A 55 5.90 -6.52 8.66
N ALA A 56 5.56 -7.72 9.15
CA ALA A 56 5.45 -8.91 8.31
C ALA A 56 4.28 -8.79 7.31
N LEU A 57 3.19 -8.13 7.71
CA LEU A 57 2.06 -7.84 6.82
C LEU A 57 2.44 -6.84 5.73
N LEU A 58 3.24 -5.82 6.06
CA LEU A 58 3.75 -4.88 5.09
C LEU A 58 4.69 -5.56 4.07
N GLU A 59 5.56 -6.46 4.53
CA GLU A 59 6.41 -7.28 3.64
C GLU A 59 5.59 -8.21 2.74
N GLU A 60 4.54 -8.84 3.28
CA GLU A 60 3.64 -9.68 2.48
C GLU A 60 2.85 -8.85 1.48
N ALA A 61 2.35 -7.68 1.89
CA ALA A 61 1.70 -6.74 0.99
C ALA A 61 2.66 -6.37 -0.16
N LEU A 62 3.93 -6.06 0.12
CA LEU A 62 4.94 -5.81 -0.91
C LEU A 62 5.11 -6.96 -1.90
N ARG A 63 5.10 -8.21 -1.42
CA ARG A 63 5.18 -9.40 -2.29
C ARG A 63 3.98 -9.52 -3.24
N LEU A 64 2.80 -9.03 -2.85
CA LEU A 64 1.60 -9.03 -3.69
C LEU A 64 1.65 -7.97 -4.82
N GLY A 65 2.57 -7.02 -4.76
CA GLY A 65 2.82 -6.05 -5.83
C GLY A 65 1.94 -4.78 -5.83
N PRO A 66 1.68 -4.12 -4.69
CA PRO A 66 1.17 -2.75 -4.68
C PRO A 66 2.12 -1.84 -5.46
N THR A 67 1.64 -0.67 -5.85
CA THR A 67 2.43 0.27 -6.66
C THR A 67 3.23 1.25 -5.78
N LEU A 68 2.81 1.42 -4.53
CA LEU A 68 3.35 2.39 -3.59
C LEU A 68 3.25 1.85 -2.16
N LEU A 69 4.05 2.43 -1.27
CA LEU A 69 4.01 2.23 0.17
C LEU A 69 3.53 3.49 0.89
N GLY A 70 2.78 3.31 1.97
CA GLY A 70 2.38 4.37 2.89
C GLY A 70 2.77 4.06 4.33
N ALA A 71 2.64 5.06 5.20
CA ALA A 71 2.88 4.94 6.64
C ALA A 71 2.01 5.95 7.41
N ILE A 72 1.78 5.70 8.70
CA ILE A 72 0.99 6.56 9.59
C ILE A 72 1.75 6.87 10.90
N PRO A 73 2.92 7.54 10.83
CA PRO A 73 3.86 7.63 11.95
C PRO A 73 3.29 8.33 13.19
N HIS A 74 2.30 9.20 13.01
CA HIS A 74 1.64 9.92 14.12
C HIS A 74 0.62 9.07 14.88
N PHE A 75 0.24 7.90 14.36
CA PHE A 75 -0.67 6.96 15.00
C PHE A 75 0.06 5.83 15.72
N GLU A 76 1.37 5.70 15.54
CA GLU A 76 2.17 4.75 16.31
C GLU A 76 2.08 5.05 17.82
N PHE A 77 2.18 4.02 18.67
CA PHE A 77 2.01 4.15 20.11
C PHE A 77 2.94 5.16 20.78
N THR A 78 4.12 5.39 20.20
CA THR A 78 5.11 6.35 20.71
C THR A 78 5.70 7.16 19.57
N ARG A 79 6.26 8.33 19.92
CA ARG A 79 7.02 9.15 18.96
C ARG A 79 8.20 8.36 18.39
N GLU A 80 8.87 7.58 19.22
CA GLU A 80 10.01 6.76 18.85
C GLU A 80 9.61 5.71 17.82
N TYR A 81 8.44 5.08 17.99
CA TYR A 81 7.88 4.16 17.00
C TYR A 81 7.49 4.89 15.70
N GLY A 82 6.98 6.11 15.80
CA GLY A 82 6.72 6.96 14.65
C GLY A 82 7.99 7.28 13.83
N VAL A 83 9.12 7.48 14.49
CA VAL A 83 10.41 7.68 13.81
C VAL A 83 10.92 6.37 13.21
N GLU A 84 10.85 5.28 13.96
CA GLU A 84 11.31 3.96 13.52
C GLU A 84 10.48 3.40 12.34
N SER A 85 9.17 3.62 12.33
CA SER A 85 8.31 3.20 11.21
C SER A 85 8.67 3.93 9.90
N LEU A 86 9.12 5.17 9.98
CA LEU A 86 9.70 5.89 8.84
C LEU A 86 11.04 5.30 8.40
N HIS A 87 11.91 4.92 9.34
CA HIS A 87 13.15 4.23 8.97
C HIS A 87 12.87 2.92 8.23
N LYS A 88 11.85 2.16 8.65
CA LYS A 88 11.43 0.93 7.98
C LYS A 88 10.88 1.17 6.57
N ILE A 89 10.03 2.18 6.38
CA ILE A 89 9.43 2.46 5.07
C ILE A 89 10.46 2.89 4.02
N PHE A 90 11.56 3.53 4.46
CA PHE A 90 12.66 3.97 3.59
C PHE A 90 13.87 3.04 3.59
N ALA A 91 13.79 1.89 4.27
CA ALA A 91 14.90 0.96 4.34
C ALA A 91 15.25 0.37 2.95
N PRO A 92 16.53 0.00 2.71
CA PRO A 92 16.88 -0.77 1.52
C PRO A 92 16.12 -2.11 1.51
N GLY A 93 15.42 -2.41 0.41
CA GLY A 93 14.60 -3.64 0.27
C GLY A 93 13.08 -3.40 0.36
N THR A 94 12.64 -2.24 0.83
CA THR A 94 11.23 -1.79 0.80
C THR A 94 10.88 -1.12 -0.55
N GLU A 95 11.49 -1.60 -1.64
CA GLU A 95 11.36 -1.02 -2.97
C GLU A 95 10.20 -1.66 -3.74
N ILE A 96 9.27 -0.85 -4.22
CA ILE A 96 8.25 -1.32 -5.16
C ILE A 96 8.90 -1.51 -6.53
N ARG A 97 8.90 -2.74 -7.04
CA ARG A 97 9.26 -3.00 -8.43
C ARG A 97 8.16 -2.42 -9.32
N GLN A 98 8.52 -1.44 -10.16
CA GLN A 98 7.61 -0.81 -11.08
C GLN A 98 7.08 -1.87 -12.07
N ALA A 99 5.86 -2.37 -11.83
CA ALA A 99 5.17 -3.20 -12.79
C ALA A 99 4.88 -2.34 -14.03
N ASP A 100 5.17 -2.91 -15.20
CA ASP A 100 5.11 -2.28 -16.51
C ASP A 100 3.87 -1.38 -16.64
N ARG A 101 4.10 -0.10 -16.98
CA ARG A 101 2.99 0.76 -17.39
C ARG A 101 2.31 0.07 -18.56
N CYS A 102 1.00 -0.14 -18.48
CA CYS A 102 0.23 -0.50 -19.67
C CYS A 102 0.45 0.63 -20.70
N PRO A 103 1.07 0.37 -21.86
CA PRO A 103 1.19 1.40 -22.88
C PRO A 103 -0.21 1.71 -23.39
N LEU A 104 -0.57 3.00 -23.37
CA LEU A 104 -1.77 3.52 -24.01
C LEU A 104 -1.79 3.17 -25.51
#